data_AF-A0A349V1D3-F1
#
_entry.id   AF-A0A349V1D3-F1
#
_cell.length_a   1.000
_cell.length_b   1.000
_cell.length_c   1.000
_cell.angle_alpha   90.00
_cell.angle_beta   90.00
_cell.angle_gamma   90.00
#
_symmetry.space_group_name_H-M   'P 1'
#
loop_
_entity.id
_entity.type
_entity.pdbx_description
1 polymer ?
#
loop_
_entity_poly.entity_id
_entity_poly.type
_entity_poly.pdbx_seq_one_letter_code
_entity_poly.pdbx_strand_id
1 'polypeptide(L)'
;MVSLVGRPNVGKSSLLNRILGSKVSIVSRRPQTTWREIDGIYTDESAQIVIVDSPGLHKRKERFLSKIANQSARGAGSGADIICQVIDSR
;
A
#
# COMPACT_ATOMS: atom_id res chain seq x y z
N MET A 1 12.51 -3.25 -4.51
CA MET A 1 11.29 -2.82 -3.83
C MET A 1 10.13 -2.69 -4.81
N VAL A 2 8.99 -3.31 -4.49
CA VAL A 2 7.74 -3.22 -5.25
C VAL A 2 6.76 -2.35 -4.47
N SER A 3 6.24 -1.29 -5.09
CA SER A 3 5.27 -0.40 -4.44
C SER A 3 3.83 -0.69 -4.88
N LEU A 4 2.94 -0.96 -3.93
CA LEU A 4 1.51 -1.11 -4.18
C LEU A 4 0.85 0.28 -4.11
N VAL A 5 0.32 0.74 -5.25
CA VAL A 5 -0.36 2.03 -5.37
C VAL A 5 -1.79 1.88 -5.88
N GLY A 6 -2.67 2.80 -5.50
CA GLY A 6 -4.07 2.77 -5.92
C GLY A 6 -4.98 3.61 -5.04
N ARG A 7 -6.27 3.69 -5.39
CA ARG A 7 -7.26 4.40 -4.57
C ARG A 7 -7.41 3.74 -3.19
N PRO A 8 -7.97 4.44 -2.19
CA PRO A 8 -8.38 3.82 -0.94
C PRO A 8 -9.30 2.63 -1.20
N ASN A 9 -9.19 1.59 -0.36
CA ASN A 9 -10.05 0.40 -0.37
C ASN A 9 -10.02 -0.51 -1.62
N VAL A 10 -9.11 -0.30 -2.58
CA VAL A 10 -8.95 -1.20 -3.75
C VAL A 10 -8.30 -2.56 -3.44
N GLY A 11 -8.01 -2.85 -2.16
CA GLY A 11 -7.48 -4.15 -1.75
C GLY A 11 -5.95 -4.29 -1.64
N LYS A 12 -5.18 -3.18 -1.69
CA LYS A 12 -3.70 -3.20 -1.55
C LYS A 12 -3.21 -4.01 -0.33
N SER A 13 -3.69 -3.68 0.86
CA SER A 13 -3.35 -4.36 2.11
C SER A 13 -3.77 -5.83 2.14
N SER A 14 -4.88 -6.18 1.48
CA SER A 14 -5.32 -7.57 1.34
C SER A 14 -4.40 -8.36 0.41
N LEU A 15 -3.93 -7.75 -0.68
CA LEU A 15 -2.98 -8.35 -1.60
C LEU A 15 -1.63 -8.58 -0.90
N LEU A 16 -1.13 -7.59 -0.15
CA LEU A 16 0.09 -7.73 0.63
C LEU A 16 0.02 -8.93 1.59
N ASN A 17 -1.03 -9.00 2.42
CA ASN A 17 -1.21 -10.10 3.37
C ASN A 17 -1.28 -11.46 2.68
N ARG A 18 -1.89 -11.52 1.49
CA ARG A 18 -1.98 -12.75 0.71
C ARG A 18 -0.63 -13.19 0.17
N ILE A 19 0.19 -12.26 -0.32
CA ILE A 19 1.55 -12.56 -0.80
C ILE A 19 2.42 -13.06 0.36
N LEU A 20 2.33 -12.43 1.53
CA LEU A 20 3.12 -12.81 2.70
C LEU A 20 2.59 -14.03 3.46
N GLY A 21 1.43 -14.58 3.08
CA GLY A 21 0.78 -15.67 3.80
C GLY A 21 0.39 -15.33 5.25
N SER A 22 0.44 -14.07 5.65
CA SER A 22 0.28 -13.61 7.03
C SER A 22 -0.38 -12.24 7.10
N LYS A 23 -1.02 -11.94 8.24
CA LYS A 23 -1.78 -10.70 8.43
C LYS A 23 -0.88 -9.59 8.99
N VAL A 24 -0.07 -8.99 8.11
CA VAL A 24 0.90 -7.93 8.45
C VAL A 24 0.27 -6.53 8.37
N SER A 25 -0.61 -6.30 7.39
CA SER A 25 -1.31 -5.03 7.19
C SER A 25 -2.77 -5.10 7.65
N ILE A 26 -3.27 -3.98 8.19
CA ILE A 26 -4.66 -3.85 8.66
C ILE A 26 -5.59 -3.71 7.45
N VAL A 27 -6.54 -4.63 7.33
CA VAL A 27 -7.59 -4.60 6.29
C VAL A 27 -8.92 -4.17 6.92
N SER A 28 -9.54 -3.13 6.38
CA SER A 28 -10.86 -2.66 6.82
C SER A 28 -11.56 -1.88 5.71
N ARG A 29 -12.91 -1.89 5.75
CA ARG A 29 -13.75 -1.10 4.85
C ARG A 29 -13.86 0.37 5.26
N ARG A 30 -13.46 0.70 6.50
CA ARG A 30 -13.42 2.10 6.95
C ARG A 30 -12.24 2.80 6.25
N PRO A 31 -12.44 3.94 5.57
CA PRO A 31 -11.34 4.70 5.02
C PRO A 31 -10.31 5.06 6.11
N GLN A 32 -9.05 5.25 5.72
CA GLN A 32 -7.95 5.71 6.59
C GLN A 32 -7.42 4.70 7.62
N THR A 33 -7.44 3.40 7.33
CA THR A 33 -6.81 2.39 8.21
C THR A 33 -5.30 2.26 8.04
N THR A 34 -4.78 2.62 6.86
CA THR A 34 -3.33 2.62 6.55
C THR A 34 -2.87 4.08 6.42
N TRP A 35 -2.33 4.64 7.50
CA TRP A 35 -1.83 6.02 7.56
C TRP A 35 -0.29 6.12 7.48
N ARG A 36 0.40 4.99 7.60
CA ARG A 36 1.85 4.83 7.41
C ARG A 36 2.07 3.76 6.34
N GLU A 37 3.18 3.85 5.65
CA GLU A 37 3.66 2.77 4.79
C GLU A 37 3.98 1.54 5.64
N ILE A 38 3.69 0.36 5.10
CA ILE A 38 4.01 -0.93 5.71
C ILE A 38 4.86 -1.70 4.72
N ASP A 39 6.06 -2.09 5.17
CA ASP A 39 6.96 -2.93 4.40
C ASP A 39 6.68 -4.40 4.72
N GLY A 40 6.33 -5.15 3.69
CA GLY A 40 6.26 -6.60 3.72
C GLY A 40 7.48 -7.19 3.06
N ILE A 41 8.13 -8.14 3.72
CA ILE A 41 9.29 -8.84 3.18
C ILE A 41 8.84 -10.26 2.80
N TYR A 42 8.84 -10.54 1.49
CA TYR A 42 8.68 -11.88 0.96
C TYR A 42 10.04 -12.44 0.60
N THR A 43 10.37 -13.62 1.11
CA THR A 43 11.65 -14.29 0.84
C THR A 43 11.39 -15.76 0.52
N ASP A 44 11.97 -16.24 -0.57
CA ASP A 44 12.04 -17.66 -0.92
C ASP A 44 13.47 -18.06 -1.33
N GLU A 45 13.65 -19.28 -1.84
CA GLU A 45 14.96 -19.80 -2.24
C GLU A 45 15.60 -19.03 -3.42
N SER A 46 14.79 -18.32 -4.19
CA SER A 46 15.21 -17.65 -5.42
C SER A 46 15.47 -16.15 -5.23
N ALA A 47 14.73 -15.50 -4.33
CA ALA A 47 14.78 -14.06 -4.18
C ALA A 47 14.20 -13.55 -2.85
N GLN A 48 14.50 -12.27 -2.58
CA GLN A 48 13.85 -11.48 -1.55
C GLN A 48 13.22 -10.23 -2.17
N ILE A 49 11.96 -9.98 -1.85
CA ILE A 49 11.17 -8.86 -2.37
C ILE A 49 10.64 -8.06 -1.19
N VAL A 50 11.00 -6.78 -1.14
CA VAL A 50 10.36 -5.78 -0.26
C VAL A 50 9.15 -5.22 -0.99
N ILE A 51 7.96 -5.39 -0.43
CA ILE A 51 6.68 -4.93 -0.95
C ILE A 51 6.13 -3.84 -0.02
N VAL A 52 5.91 -2.64 -0.55
CA VAL A 52 5.43 -1.49 0.23
C VAL A 52 3.93 -1.32 0.02
N ASP A 53 3.14 -1.44 1.09
CA ASP A 53 1.73 -1.06 1.11
C ASP A 53 1.60 0.41 1.51
N SER A 54 1.23 1.24 0.53
CA SER A 54 1.11 2.70 0.71
C SER A 54 -0.32 3.14 1.04
N PRO A 55 -0.49 4.26 1.76
CA PRO A 55 -1.81 4.87 1.93
C PRO A 55 -2.49 5.13 0.58
N GLY A 56 -3.79 4.86 0.48
CA GLY A 56 -4.54 5.11 -0.75
C GLY A 56 -4.58 6.61 -1.10
N LEU A 57 -4.39 6.95 -2.38
CA LEU A 57 -4.42 8.33 -2.87
C LEU A 57 -5.82 8.96 -2.72
N HIS A 58 -5.96 10.00 -1.89
CA HIS A 58 -7.22 10.69 -1.64
C HIS A 58 -7.33 11.97 -2.47
N LYS A 59 -8.44 12.14 -3.20
CA LYS A 59 -8.73 13.39 -3.96
C LYS A 59 -9.17 14.56 -3.08
N ARG A 60 -9.73 14.33 -1.88
CA ARG A 60 -10.23 15.40 -0.99
C ARG A 60 -9.15 15.88 -0.01
N LYS A 61 -8.84 17.18 -0.05
CA LYS A 61 -7.78 17.86 0.73
C LYS A 61 -8.21 18.31 2.14
N GLU A 62 -9.39 17.92 2.63
CA GLU A 62 -10.05 18.61 3.74
C GLU A 62 -9.62 18.14 5.15
N ARG A 63 -8.86 17.04 5.31
CA ARG A 63 -8.44 16.53 6.63
C ARG A 63 -6.92 16.33 6.73
N PHE A 64 -6.34 16.63 7.90
CA PHE A 64 -4.90 16.50 8.20
C PHE A 64 -4.34 15.12 7.83
N LEU A 65 -5.07 14.04 8.17
CA LEU A 65 -4.70 12.66 7.83
C LEU A 65 -4.61 12.41 6.31
N SER A 66 -5.45 13.09 5.51
CA SER A 66 -5.41 12.97 4.05
C SER A 66 -4.18 13.66 3.45
N LYS A 67 -3.65 14.71 4.10
CA LYS A 67 -2.39 15.35 3.69
C LYS A 67 -1.20 14.44 3.94
N ILE A 68 -1.12 13.83 5.13
CA ILE A 68 -0.07 12.86 5.48
C ILE A 68 -0.12 11.66 4.52
N ALA A 69 -1.30 11.07 4.32
CA ALA A 69 -1.48 9.95 3.41
C ALA A 69 -1.05 10.27 1.97
N ASN A 70 -1.37 11.46 1.46
CA ASN A 70 -0.95 11.89 0.12
C ASN A 70 0.56 12.19 0.04
N GLN A 71 1.19 12.62 1.14
CA GLN A 71 2.64 12.81 1.20
C GLN A 71 3.37 11.46 1.19
N SER A 72 2.93 10.50 2.01
CA SER A 72 3.44 9.12 1.96
C SER A 72 3.21 8.49 0.59
N ALA A 73 2.01 8.56 0.03
CA ALA A 73 1.74 8.00 -1.30
C ALA A 73 2.56 8.65 -2.45
N ARG A 74 3.03 9.90 -2.29
CA ARG A 74 3.99 10.51 -3.21
C ARG A 74 5.42 9.97 -3.02
N GLY A 75 5.78 9.61 -1.79
CA GLY A 75 7.04 8.97 -1.45
C GLY A 75 7.09 7.47 -1.80
N ALA A 76 5.94 6.78 -1.75
CA ALA A 76 5.82 5.35 -1.97
C ALA A 76 6.37 4.85 -3.32
N GLY A 77 6.44 5.72 -4.34
CA GLY A 77 7.05 5.39 -5.63
C GLY A 77 8.54 5.72 -5.73
N SER A 78 9.08 6.52 -4.82
CA SER A 78 10.47 6.98 -4.84
C SER A 78 11.38 5.85 -4.35
N GLY A 79 12.19 5.30 -5.25
CA GLY A 79 13.10 4.17 -4.95
C GLY A 79 12.48 2.79 -5.14
N ALA A 80 11.26 2.71 -5.69
CA ALA A 80 10.69 1.43 -6.12
C ALA A 80 11.30 1.00 -7.46
N ASP A 81 11.71 -0.26 -7.56
CA ASP A 81 12.13 -0.88 -8.82
C ASP A 81 10.90 -1.16 -9.70
N ILE A 82 9.75 -1.45 -9.07
CA ILE A 82 8.49 -1.77 -9.73
C ILE A 82 7.34 -1.04 -9.02
N ILE A 83 6.46 -0.43 -9.81
CA ILE A 83 5.19 0.14 -9.34
C ILE A 83 4.05 -0.79 -9.77
N CYS A 84 3.30 -1.32 -8.81
CA CYS A 84 2.13 -2.15 -9.04
C CYS A 84 0.84 -1.35 -8.77
N GLN A 85 0.14 -0.98 -9.84
CA GLN A 85 -1.13 -0.27 -9.74
C GLN A 85 -2.28 -1.25 -9.50
N VAL A 86 -2.94 -1.14 -8.35
CA VAL A 86 -4.10 -1.95 -7.98
C VAL A 86 -5.38 -1.19 -8.28
N ILE A 87 -6.27 -1.83 -9.05
CA ILE A 87 -7.55 -1.27 -9.50
C ILE A 87 -8.66 -2.25 -9.09
N ASP A 88 -9.75 -1.70 -8.54
CA ASP A 88 -10.98 -2.47 -8.31
C ASP A 88 -11.80 -2.47 -9.61
N SER A 89 -12.34 -3.63 -9.98
CA SER A 89 -13.08 -3.85 -11.23
C SER A 89 -14.57 -3.52 -11.13
N ARG A 90 -15.05 -3.19 -9.93
CA ARG A 90 -16.44 -2.80 -9.67
C ARG A 90 -16.70 -1.32 -9.87
#